data_AF-A0A2V6R700-F1
#
_entry.id   AF-A0A2V6R700-F1
#
_cell.length_a   1.000
_cell.length_b   1.000
_cell.length_c   1.000
_cell.angle_alpha   90.00
_cell.angle_beta   90.00
_cell.angle_gamma   90.00
#
_symmetry.space_group_name_H-M   'P 1'
#
loop_
_entity.id
_entity.type
_entity.pdbx_description
1 polymer ?
#
loop_
_entity_poly.entity_id
_entity_poly.type
_entity_poly.pdbx_seq_one_letter_code
_entity_poly.pdbx_strand_id
1 'polypeptide(L)'
;MPLRPGPTQDEVRGFAQKVGRVLAERAPGLVTTEMSLAKRRGRVFADALRNAVGQTIVTPYSVRRRPKAPVSTPLAWDEVEATLDPAQYNLRTLDRRLAGADPWADFWARRQPLPEVA
;
A
#
# COMPACT_ATOMS: atom_id res chain seq x y z
N MET A 1 2.52 3.74 -5.86
CA MET A 1 3.47 4.61 -6.59
C MET A 1 2.95 4.82 -8.00
N PRO A 2 2.59 6.04 -8.42
CA PRO A 2 2.09 6.30 -9.76
C PRO A 2 3.23 6.17 -10.79
N LEU A 3 3.05 5.32 -11.79
CA LEU A 3 4.02 5.07 -12.86
C LEU A 3 3.56 5.70 -14.18
N ARG A 4 4.52 6.14 -15.00
CA ARG A 4 4.26 6.44 -16.42
C ARG A 4 4.01 5.12 -17.17
N PRO A 5 3.17 5.12 -18.21
CA PRO A 5 3.06 3.97 -19.11
C PRO A 5 4.43 3.60 -19.71
N GLY A 6 4.70 2.30 -19.86
CA GLY A 6 5.95 1.80 -20.43
C GLY A 6 6.38 0.47 -19.83
N PRO A 7 6.65 0.39 -18.51
CA PRO A 7 7.06 -0.85 -17.87
C PRO A 7 5.97 -1.93 -17.95
N THR A 8 6.39 -3.15 -18.21
CA THR A 8 5.58 -4.36 -18.14
C THR A 8 5.24 -4.70 -16.69
N GLN A 9 4.17 -5.47 -16.49
CA GLN A 9 3.81 -5.98 -15.16
C GLN A 9 4.92 -6.83 -14.54
N ASP A 10 5.68 -7.58 -15.33
CA ASP A 10 6.80 -8.38 -14.84
C ASP A 10 7.96 -7.50 -14.34
N GLU A 11 8.27 -6.40 -15.03
CA GLU A 11 9.26 -5.41 -14.56
C GLU A 11 8.81 -4.74 -13.26
N VAL A 12 7.54 -4.32 -13.18
CA VAL A 12 6.98 -3.69 -11.97
C VAL A 12 6.95 -4.68 -10.79
N ARG A 13 6.56 -5.94 -11.04
CA ARG A 13 6.60 -7.00 -10.01
C ARG A 13 8.03 -7.27 -9.55
N GLY A 14 8.97 -7.37 -10.49
CA GLY A 14 10.38 -7.57 -10.18
C GLY A 14 10.97 -6.43 -9.34
N PHE A 15 10.62 -5.18 -9.67
CA PHE A 15 10.96 -4.01 -8.86
C PHE A 15 10.38 -4.11 -7.44
N ALA A 16 9.07 -4.39 -7.32
CA ALA A 16 8.43 -4.50 -6.01
C ALA A 16 9.03 -5.63 -5.14
N GLN A 17 9.45 -6.74 -5.76
CA GLN A 17 10.17 -7.82 -5.07
C GLN A 17 11.54 -7.35 -4.55
N LYS A 18 12.30 -6.58 -5.34
CA LYS A 18 13.56 -5.99 -4.91
C LYS A 18 13.38 -5.04 -3.73
N VAL A 19 12.39 -4.14 -3.79
CA VAL A 19 12.05 -3.25 -2.66
C VAL A 19 11.71 -4.05 -1.40
N GLY A 20 10.87 -5.08 -1.53
CA GLY A 20 10.53 -5.96 -0.40
C GLY A 20 11.74 -6.66 0.22
N ARG A 21 12.69 -7.10 -0.61
CA ARG A 21 13.95 -7.70 -0.16
C ARG A 21 14.81 -6.70 0.61
N VAL A 22 15.03 -5.50 0.06
CA VAL A 22 15.79 -4.43 0.72
C VAL A 22 15.16 -4.05 2.07
N LEU A 23 13.83 -3.98 2.15
CA LEU A 23 13.13 -3.73 3.43
C LEU A 23 13.34 -4.87 4.44
N ALA A 24 13.25 -6.13 3.99
CA ALA A 24 13.49 -7.29 4.85
C ALA A 24 14.94 -7.39 5.33
N GLU A 25 15.91 -6.93 4.53
CA GLU A 25 17.33 -6.86 4.90
C GLU A 25 17.61 -5.72 5.89
N ARG A 26 16.98 -4.55 5.68
CA ARG A 26 17.16 -3.38 6.57
C ARG A 26 16.38 -3.47 7.88
N ALA A 27 15.25 -4.17 7.89
CA ALA A 27 14.38 -4.32 9.06
C ALA A 27 13.94 -5.79 9.25
N PRO A 28 14.88 -6.74 9.47
CA PRO A 28 14.59 -8.18 9.46
C PRO A 28 13.68 -8.66 10.60
N GLY A 29 13.56 -7.87 11.67
CA GLY A 29 12.63 -8.09 12.78
C GLY A 29 11.20 -7.58 12.52
N LEU A 30 10.99 -6.77 11.48
CA LEU A 30 9.70 -6.14 11.17
C LEU A 30 9.11 -6.62 9.84
N VAL A 31 9.94 -6.82 8.82
CA VAL A 31 9.52 -7.11 7.45
C VAL A 31 10.09 -8.46 6.97
N THR A 32 9.35 -9.15 6.11
CA THR A 32 9.77 -10.40 5.47
C THR A 32 9.22 -10.54 4.06
N THR A 33 9.91 -11.30 3.22
CA THR A 33 9.45 -11.75 1.89
C THR A 33 8.93 -13.19 1.91
N GLU A 34 8.84 -13.82 3.10
CA GLU A 34 8.33 -15.18 3.25
C GLU A 34 6.81 -15.23 3.00
N MET A 35 6.41 -15.91 1.93
CA MET A 35 5.00 -16.09 1.59
C MET A 35 4.25 -16.92 2.63
N SER A 36 4.90 -17.93 3.23
CA SER A 36 4.27 -18.79 4.24
C SER A 36 4.03 -18.04 5.54
N LEU A 37 2.76 -17.95 5.97
CA LEU A 37 2.38 -17.29 7.22
C LEU A 37 3.16 -17.82 8.43
N ALA A 38 3.39 -19.14 8.50
CA ALA A 38 4.17 -19.77 9.57
C ALA A 38 5.62 -19.28 9.62
N LYS A 39 6.23 -19.00 8.45
CA LYS A 39 7.61 -18.49 8.35
C LYS A 39 7.72 -16.99 8.61
N ARG A 40 6.60 -16.25 8.57
CA ARG A 40 6.61 -14.80 8.86
C ARG A 40 6.95 -14.51 10.31
N ARG A 41 6.55 -15.38 11.25
CA ARG A 41 6.85 -15.27 12.70
C ARG A 41 6.49 -13.87 13.25
N GLY A 42 5.30 -13.37 12.92
CA GLY A 42 4.81 -12.05 13.36
C GLY A 42 5.25 -10.85 12.52
N ARG A 43 6.16 -11.03 11.55
CA ARG A 43 6.64 -9.96 10.67
C ARG A 43 5.64 -9.64 9.55
N VAL A 44 5.69 -8.41 9.06
CA VAL A 44 4.90 -7.91 7.93
C VAL A 44 5.43 -8.49 6.63
N PHE A 45 4.57 -9.12 5.83
CA PHE A 45 4.92 -9.61 4.51
C PHE A 45 4.89 -8.48 3.47
N ALA A 46 6.02 -8.23 2.80
CA ALA A 46 6.09 -7.31 1.67
C ALA A 46 5.49 -7.96 0.41
N ASP A 47 4.17 -7.82 0.22
CA ASP A 47 3.42 -8.46 -0.87
C ASP A 47 3.62 -7.76 -2.23
N ALA A 48 4.61 -8.22 -2.99
CA ALA A 48 4.84 -7.77 -4.37
C ALA A 48 3.87 -8.39 -5.40
N LEU A 49 3.09 -9.41 -5.01
CA LEU A 49 2.33 -10.24 -5.94
C LEU A 49 1.17 -9.49 -6.59
N ARG A 50 0.67 -8.42 -5.94
CA ARG A 50 -0.41 -7.58 -6.47
C ARG A 50 -0.07 -6.85 -7.76
N ASN A 51 1.20 -6.83 -8.15
CA ASN A 51 1.68 -6.22 -9.40
C ASN A 51 1.67 -7.20 -10.60
N ALA A 52 1.18 -8.43 -10.42
CA ALA A 52 1.05 -9.40 -11.51
C ALA A 52 -0.24 -9.21 -12.32
N VAL A 53 -0.27 -9.75 -13.54
CA VAL A 53 -1.45 -9.76 -14.41
C VAL A 53 -2.64 -10.43 -13.69
N GLY A 54 -3.83 -9.83 -13.85
CA GLY A 54 -5.09 -10.34 -13.29
C GLY A 54 -5.25 -10.13 -11.77
N GLN A 55 -4.28 -9.52 -11.11
CA GLN A 55 -4.39 -9.21 -9.68
C GLN A 55 -5.20 -7.93 -9.44
N THR A 56 -5.86 -7.88 -8.30
CA THR A 56 -6.64 -6.73 -7.86
C THR A 56 -6.13 -6.19 -6.53
N ILE A 57 -6.31 -4.89 -6.35
CA ILE A 57 -6.15 -4.18 -5.09
C ILE A 57 -7.46 -3.44 -4.84
N VAL A 58 -7.83 -3.32 -3.58
CA VAL A 58 -9.00 -2.54 -3.17
C VAL A 58 -8.86 -1.08 -3.63
N THR A 59 -9.92 -0.51 -4.21
CA THR A 59 -9.87 0.87 -4.71
C THR A 59 -9.90 1.88 -3.55
N PRO A 60 -9.30 3.07 -3.71
CA PRO A 60 -9.49 4.17 -2.78
C PRO A 60 -10.98 4.45 -2.55
N TYR A 61 -11.33 4.76 -1.30
CA TYR A 61 -12.68 5.06 -0.84
C TYR A 61 -13.71 3.91 -0.90
N SER A 62 -13.29 2.69 -1.22
CA SER A 62 -14.18 1.53 -1.13
C SER A 62 -14.34 1.00 0.29
N VAL A 63 -15.56 0.58 0.62
CA VAL A 63 -15.93 0.00 1.92
C VAL A 63 -15.43 -1.44 2.02
N ARG A 64 -14.95 -1.83 3.20
CA ARG A 64 -14.50 -3.20 3.50
C ARG A 64 -15.55 -3.95 4.32
N ARG A 65 -15.76 -5.23 3.99
CA ARG A 65 -16.61 -6.14 4.78
C ARG A 65 -15.94 -6.56 6.09
N ARG A 66 -15.88 -5.63 7.04
CA ARG A 66 -15.34 -5.79 8.42
C ARG A 66 -16.24 -5.06 9.42
N PRO A 67 -16.18 -5.39 10.73
CA PRO A 67 -16.90 -4.63 11.76
C PRO A 67 -16.64 -3.12 11.62
N LYS A 68 -17.70 -2.33 11.84
CA LYS A 68 -17.74 -0.87 11.63
C LYS A 68 -17.69 -0.39 10.16
N ALA A 69 -17.61 -1.28 9.17
CA ALA A 69 -17.56 -0.95 7.74
C ALA A 69 -16.47 0.09 7.38
N PRO A 70 -15.18 -0.21 7.67
CA PRO A 70 -14.08 0.70 7.41
C PRO A 70 -13.88 0.93 5.90
N VAL A 71 -13.30 2.08 5.56
CA VAL A 71 -13.09 2.54 4.19
C VAL A 71 -11.60 2.58 3.88
N SER A 72 -11.21 2.12 2.69
CA SER A 72 -9.83 2.22 2.20
C SER A 72 -9.46 3.68 1.90
N THR A 73 -9.04 4.41 2.92
CA THR A 73 -8.94 5.87 2.90
C THR A 73 -7.50 6.33 2.65
N PRO A 74 -7.23 7.11 1.59
CA PRO A 74 -5.93 7.75 1.40
C PRO A 74 -5.55 8.66 2.58
N LEU A 75 -4.29 8.61 2.99
CA LEU A 75 -3.70 9.41 4.07
C LEU A 75 -2.43 10.11 3.58
N ALA A 76 -2.14 11.27 4.17
CA ALA A 76 -0.84 11.92 4.10
C ALA A 76 0.16 11.19 5.03
N TRP A 77 1.46 11.40 4.81
CA TRP A 77 2.50 10.67 5.54
C TRP A 77 2.57 11.02 7.03
N ASP A 78 2.26 12.25 7.38
CA ASP A 78 2.16 12.75 8.75
C ASP A 78 0.96 12.18 9.52
N GLU A 79 -0.06 11.68 8.83
CA GLU A 79 -1.20 10.99 9.46
C GLU A 79 -0.88 9.52 9.83
N VAL A 80 0.26 8.97 9.39
CA VAL A 80 0.64 7.56 9.63
C VAL A 80 1.44 7.43 10.92
N GLU A 81 0.72 7.43 12.04
CA GLU A 81 1.29 7.32 13.39
C GLU A 81 1.06 5.93 14.03
N ALA A 82 1.79 5.64 15.11
CA ALA A 82 1.65 4.38 15.87
C ALA A 82 0.25 4.17 16.48
N THR A 83 -0.49 5.26 16.69
CA THR A 83 -1.86 5.29 17.25
C THR A 83 -2.95 5.18 16.18
N LEU A 84 -2.58 5.10 14.89
CA LEU A 84 -3.51 5.04 13.78
C LEU A 84 -4.43 3.82 13.89
N ASP A 85 -5.73 4.05 14.06
CA ASP A 85 -6.78 3.04 13.92
C ASP A 85 -7.44 3.15 12.53
N PRO A 86 -7.23 2.19 11.60
CA PRO A 86 -7.90 2.20 10.31
C PRO A 86 -9.43 2.16 10.40
N ALA A 87 -10.00 1.65 11.50
CA ALA A 87 -11.44 1.57 11.69
C ALA A 87 -12.11 2.92 11.99
N GLN A 88 -11.32 3.95 12.31
CA GLN A 88 -11.83 5.31 12.50
C GLN A 88 -12.34 5.91 11.19
N TYR A 89 -11.80 5.50 10.04
CA TYR A 89 -12.28 5.89 8.72
C TYR A 89 -13.28 4.83 8.24
N ASN A 90 -14.57 5.15 8.34
CA ASN A 90 -15.63 4.22 8.02
C ASN A 90 -16.81 4.91 7.34
N LEU A 91 -17.78 4.11 6.88
CA LEU A 91 -18.95 4.60 6.15
C LEU A 91 -19.71 5.75 6.84
N ARG A 92 -19.65 5.86 8.18
CA ARG A 92 -20.35 6.89 8.96
C ARG A 92 -19.53 8.14 9.27
N THR A 93 -18.23 8.12 8.97
CA THR A 93 -17.26 9.15 9.36
C THR A 93 -16.47 9.69 8.17
N LEU A 94 -16.62 9.06 7.00
CA LEU A 94 -15.88 9.42 5.79
C LEU A 94 -16.22 10.84 5.30
N ASP A 95 -17.43 11.33 5.55
CA ASP A 95 -17.86 12.71 5.26
C ASP A 95 -16.91 13.75 5.87
N ARG A 96 -16.52 13.56 7.14
CA ARG A 96 -15.55 14.45 7.81
C ARG A 96 -14.19 14.40 7.16
N ARG A 97 -13.76 13.22 6.69
CA ARG A 97 -12.50 13.06 5.95
C ARG A 97 -12.55 13.81 4.62
N LEU A 98 -13.64 13.67 3.87
CA LEU A 98 -13.80 14.27 2.53
C LEU A 98 -13.95 15.80 2.59
N ALA A 99 -14.30 16.37 3.74
CA ALA A 99 -14.32 17.82 3.94
C ALA A 99 -12.90 18.45 4.03
N GLY A 100 -11.86 17.64 4.27
CA GLY A 100 -10.47 18.07 4.31
C GLY A 100 -9.79 18.09 2.94
N ALA A 101 -8.50 18.41 2.94
CA ALA A 101 -7.67 18.31 1.73
C ALA A 101 -7.52 16.84 1.28
N ASP A 102 -7.50 16.61 -0.03
CA ASP A 102 -7.23 15.29 -0.61
C ASP A 102 -5.71 15.00 -0.59
N PRO A 103 -5.22 14.01 0.18
CA PRO A 103 -3.80 13.67 0.21
C PRO A 103 -3.27 13.17 -1.13
N TRP A 104 -4.15 12.75 -2.03
CA TRP A 104 -3.81 12.23 -3.36
C TRP A 104 -4.15 13.23 -4.47
N ALA A 105 -4.38 14.51 -4.16
CA ALA A 105 -4.73 15.54 -5.14
C ALA A 105 -3.75 15.61 -6.33
N ASP A 106 -2.46 15.32 -6.11
CA ASP A 106 -1.42 15.34 -7.14
C ASP A 106 -0.96 13.95 -7.60
N PHE A 107 -1.66 12.86 -7.21
CA PHE A 107 -1.26 11.48 -7.48
C PHE A 107 -0.94 11.22 -8.95
N TRP A 108 -1.79 11.70 -9.87
CA TRP A 108 -1.60 11.51 -11.31
C TRP A 108 -0.53 12.41 -11.92
N ALA A 109 -0.28 13.57 -11.30
CA ALA A 109 0.78 14.49 -11.70
C ALA A 109 2.16 13.93 -11.33
N ARG A 110 2.26 13.13 -10.25
CA ARG A 110 3.49 12.50 -9.78
C ARG A 110 3.91 11.23 -10.52
N ARG A 111 3.32 10.91 -11.68
CA ARG A 111 3.71 9.74 -12.48
C ARG A 111 5.19 9.81 -12.89
N GLN A 112 5.95 8.79 -12.50
CA GLN A 112 7.39 8.69 -12.73
C GLN A 112 7.77 7.42 -13.50
N PRO A 113 8.96 7.35 -14.14
CA PRO A 113 9.49 6.09 -14.64
C PRO A 113 9.71 5.09 -13.49
N LEU A 114 9.87 3.80 -13.83
CA LEU A 114 10.22 2.79 -12.83
C LEU A 114 11.61 3.12 -12.27
N PRO A 115 11.76 3.38 -10.95
CA PRO A 115 13.04 3.75 -10.37
C PRO A 115 14.01 2.56 -10.35
N GLU A 116 15.30 2.86 -10.25
CA GLU A 116 16.30 1.86 -9.90
C GLU A 116 16.32 1.67 -8.37
N VAL A 117 16.47 0.41 -7.92
CA VAL A 117 16.63 0.06 -6.51
C VAL A 117 18.10 -0.22 -6.28
N ALA A 118 18.77 0.64 -5.51
CA ALA A 118 20.14 0.46 -5.04
C ALA A 118 20.22 -0.51 -3.85
#